data_AF-A0A8T4FF66-F1
#
_entry.id   AF-A0A8T4FF66-F1
#
_cell.length_a   1.000
_cell.length_b   1.000
_cell.length_c   1.000
_cell.angle_alpha   90.00
_cell.angle_beta   90.00
_cell.angle_gamma   90.00
#
_symmetry.space_group_name_H-M   'P 1'
#
loop_
_entity.id
_entity.type
_entity.pdbx_description
1 polymer ?
#
loop_
_entity_poly.entity_id
_entity_poly.type
_entity_poly.pdbx_seq_one_letter_code
_entity_poly.pdbx_strand_id
1 'polypeptide(L)'
;MPVLTGLPPEPFLLAVVFGAQLGAALLISRWTGGPGAGRRLLSGVLRWRAGWTRWLTVLFAMPALTVAVGAATGTLYAPAGGWAMAAVNYLFQAVVLGALLFNVWEETAWSGFVQSRLMARHGLLYGALLTAPMFVVVHLPLLFGQGWTWSSVAISLAALVVSAPFFAISWARSCSTSEAACCSSASSTRRSTRRATSAPWTVAGSRFPR
;
A
#
# COMPACT_ATOMS: atom_id res chain seq x y z
N MET A 1 3.42 0.71 -25.51
CA MET A 1 4.49 1.47 -24.83
C MET A 1 4.46 2.89 -25.36
N PRO A 2 4.33 3.92 -24.51
CA PRO A 2 4.33 5.33 -24.94
C PRO A 2 5.53 5.70 -25.83
N VAL A 3 6.68 5.08 -25.58
CA VAL A 3 7.90 5.21 -26.39
C VAL A 3 7.73 4.72 -27.84
N LEU A 4 6.91 3.69 -28.07
CA LEU A 4 6.65 3.17 -29.43
C LEU A 4 5.55 3.96 -30.16
N THR A 5 4.72 4.70 -29.42
CA THR A 5 3.57 5.43 -29.98
C THR A 5 3.77 6.95 -30.00
N GLY A 6 4.89 7.46 -29.49
CA GLY A 6 5.17 8.90 -29.37
C GLY A 6 4.21 9.66 -28.46
N LEU A 7 3.41 8.94 -27.66
CA LEU A 7 2.42 9.56 -26.77
C LEU A 7 3.08 9.95 -25.44
N PRO A 8 2.59 11.01 -24.78
CA PRO A 8 3.02 11.34 -23.43
C PRO A 8 2.83 10.12 -22.50
N PRO A 9 3.77 9.83 -21.59
CA PRO A 9 3.67 8.67 -20.69
C PRO A 9 2.61 8.84 -19.59
N GLU A 10 2.21 10.07 -19.27
CA GLU A 10 1.34 10.41 -18.14
C GLU A 10 -0.08 9.81 -18.28
N PRO A 11 -0.77 9.93 -19.44
CA PRO A 11 -2.06 9.28 -19.66
C PRO A 11 -1.97 7.76 -19.56
N PHE A 12 -0.85 7.18 -19.97
CA PHE A 12 -0.64 5.74 -19.92
C PHE A 12 -0.51 5.24 -18.47
N LEU A 13 0.23 5.97 -17.61
CA LEU A 13 0.34 5.64 -16.19
C LEU A 13 -1.03 5.67 -15.49
N LEU A 14 -1.84 6.69 -15.78
CA LEU A 14 -3.19 6.78 -15.24
C LEU A 14 -4.08 5.62 -15.72
N ALA A 15 -4.01 5.25 -17.00
CA ALA A 15 -4.75 4.12 -17.53
C ALA A 15 -4.35 2.79 -16.87
N VAL A 16 -3.06 2.61 -16.59
CA VAL A 16 -2.55 1.43 -15.87
C VAL A 16 -3.06 1.42 -14.43
N VAL A 17 -2.83 2.48 -13.65
CA VAL A 17 -3.19 2.50 -12.22
C VAL A 17 -4.70 2.44 -12.02
N PHE A 18 -5.48 3.26 -12.70
CA PHE A 18 -6.92 3.31 -12.48
C PHE A 18 -7.68 2.22 -13.25
N GLY A 19 -7.30 1.94 -14.49
CA GLY A 19 -7.96 0.94 -15.32
C GLY A 19 -7.50 -0.47 -15.01
N ALA A 20 -6.22 -0.75 -15.28
CA ALA A 20 -5.68 -2.10 -15.22
C ALA A 20 -5.49 -2.61 -13.79
N GLN A 21 -5.06 -1.76 -12.85
CA GLN A 21 -4.82 -2.19 -11.46
C GLN A 21 -6.09 -2.04 -10.60
N LEU A 22 -6.50 -0.80 -10.32
CA LEU A 22 -7.63 -0.54 -9.42
C LEU A 22 -8.95 -1.05 -10.01
N GLY A 23 -9.22 -0.77 -11.28
CA GLY A 23 -10.42 -1.21 -11.97
C GLY A 23 -10.56 -2.73 -11.98
N ALA A 24 -9.49 -3.45 -12.33
CA ALA A 24 -9.49 -4.91 -12.28
C ALA A 24 -9.67 -5.43 -10.84
N ALA A 25 -8.99 -4.86 -9.84
CA ALA A 25 -9.14 -5.25 -8.44
C ALA A 25 -10.58 -5.07 -7.94
N LEU A 26 -11.25 -3.98 -8.32
CA LEU A 26 -12.66 -3.72 -7.97
C LEU A 26 -13.61 -4.68 -8.69
N LEU A 27 -13.38 -4.93 -9.98
CA LEU A 27 -14.18 -5.85 -10.80
C LEU A 27 -14.11 -7.27 -10.26
N ILE A 28 -12.89 -7.78 -10.05
CA ILE A 28 -12.68 -9.14 -9.52
C ILE A 28 -13.18 -9.24 -8.08
N SER A 29 -13.02 -8.18 -7.27
CA SER A 29 -13.62 -8.15 -5.92
C SER A 29 -15.13 -8.28 -5.96
N ARG A 30 -15.80 -7.57 -6.88
CA ARG A 30 -17.25 -7.66 -7.05
C ARG A 30 -17.67 -9.06 -7.50
N TRP A 31 -16.95 -9.66 -8.44
CA TRP A 31 -17.27 -11.00 -8.96
C TRP A 31 -17.07 -12.10 -7.91
N THR A 32 -16.01 -12.00 -7.10
CA THR A 32 -15.67 -13.05 -6.14
C THR A 32 -16.30 -12.85 -4.75
N GLY A 33 -16.54 -11.61 -4.34
CA GLY A 33 -17.01 -11.26 -2.99
C GLY A 33 -18.39 -10.61 -2.93
N GLY A 34 -19.08 -10.52 -4.07
CA GLY A 34 -20.44 -10.00 -4.20
C GLY A 34 -20.59 -8.48 -4.04
N PRO A 35 -21.85 -8.00 -3.99
CA PRO A 35 -22.16 -6.58 -3.77
C PRO A 35 -21.51 -6.06 -2.47
N GLY A 36 -20.76 -4.97 -2.56
CA GLY A 36 -20.08 -4.34 -1.42
C GLY A 36 -18.62 -4.74 -1.21
N ALA A 37 -18.11 -5.77 -1.89
CA ALA A 37 -16.68 -6.14 -1.80
C ALA A 37 -15.74 -5.01 -2.23
N GLY A 38 -16.07 -4.30 -3.32
CA GLY A 38 -15.31 -3.11 -3.75
C GLY A 38 -15.34 -1.98 -2.72
N ARG A 39 -16.47 -1.74 -2.05
CA ARG A 39 -16.55 -0.73 -0.97
C ARG A 39 -15.68 -1.11 0.22
N ARG A 40 -15.63 -2.40 0.57
CA ARG A 40 -14.74 -2.90 1.63
C ARG A 40 -13.27 -2.67 1.26
N LEU A 41 -12.88 -2.92 0.01
CA LEU A 41 -11.52 -2.62 -0.48
C LEU A 41 -11.21 -1.12 -0.34
N LEU A 42 -12.07 -0.26 -0.87
CA LEU A 42 -11.87 1.21 -0.83
C LEU A 42 -11.92 1.80 0.57
N SER A 43 -12.65 1.19 1.52
CA SER A 43 -12.67 1.65 2.91
C SER A 43 -11.28 1.62 3.57
N GLY A 44 -10.36 0.81 3.04
CA GLY A 44 -8.96 0.78 3.46
C GLY A 44 -8.23 2.10 3.25
N VAL A 45 -8.57 2.83 2.18
CA VAL A 45 -7.89 4.08 1.77
C VAL A 45 -7.99 5.18 2.83
N LEU A 46 -9.04 5.17 3.65
CA LEU A 46 -9.27 6.22 4.66
C LEU A 46 -8.65 5.87 6.02
N ARG A 47 -8.03 4.69 6.17
CA ARG A 47 -7.53 4.20 7.47
C ARG A 47 -6.04 4.48 7.62
N TRP A 48 -5.70 5.74 7.86
CA TRP A 48 -4.33 6.18 8.10
C TRP A 48 -3.96 6.03 9.59
N ARG A 49 -3.26 4.95 9.93
CA ARG A 49 -2.79 4.67 11.31
C ARG A 49 -1.27 4.71 11.44
N ALA A 50 -0.64 5.70 10.79
CA ALA A 50 0.79 5.91 10.88
C ALA A 50 1.14 6.91 12.00
N GLY A 51 2.05 6.52 12.89
CA GLY A 51 2.63 7.44 13.88
C GLY A 51 3.49 8.51 13.21
N TRP A 52 3.74 9.62 13.92
CA TRP A 52 4.49 10.76 13.40
C TRP A 52 5.87 10.38 12.85
N THR A 53 6.57 9.44 13.49
CA THR A 53 7.89 8.95 13.03
C THR A 53 7.83 8.36 11.63
N ARG A 54 6.79 7.56 11.32
CA ARG A 54 6.61 6.99 9.98
C ARG A 54 6.35 8.06 8.95
N TRP A 55 5.52 9.05 9.28
CA TRP A 55 5.26 10.19 8.39
C TRP A 55 6.54 10.97 8.09
N LEU A 56 7.38 11.23 9.10
CA LEU A 56 8.65 11.90 8.87
C LEU A 56 9.59 11.06 8.00
N THR A 57 9.68 9.75 8.22
CA THR A 57 10.49 8.87 7.37
C THR A 57 10.02 8.92 5.92
N VAL A 58 8.72 8.80 5.66
CA VAL A 58 8.17 8.83 4.29
C VAL A 58 8.43 10.16 3.60
N LEU A 59 8.27 11.28 4.32
CA LEU A 59 8.39 12.61 3.74
C LEU A 59 9.84 13.11 3.63
N PHE A 60 10.75 12.66 4.50
CA PHE A 60 12.09 13.26 4.59
C PHE A 60 13.24 12.31 4.33
N ALA A 61 13.04 10.98 4.31
CA ALA A 61 14.16 10.05 4.11
C ALA A 61 14.85 10.27 2.75
N MET A 62 14.08 10.40 1.67
CA MET A 62 14.64 10.64 0.34
C MET A 62 15.31 12.02 0.21
N PRO A 63 14.66 13.15 0.55
CA PRO A 63 15.31 14.46 0.53
C PRO A 63 16.59 14.51 1.36
N ALA A 64 16.56 13.95 2.58
CA ALA A 64 17.72 13.92 3.45
C ALA A 64 18.86 13.10 2.83
N LEU A 65 18.56 11.93 2.25
CA LEU A 65 19.53 11.12 1.55
C LEU A 65 20.12 11.85 0.34
N THR A 66 19.29 12.52 -0.46
CA THR A 66 19.74 13.29 -1.63
C THR A 66 20.68 14.43 -1.22
N VAL A 67 20.34 15.19 -0.19
CA VAL A 67 21.20 16.26 0.34
C VAL A 67 22.50 15.70 0.92
N ALA A 68 22.43 14.61 1.67
CA ALA A 68 23.59 13.96 2.27
C ALA A 68 24.57 13.43 1.22
N VAL A 69 24.07 12.74 0.18
CA VAL A 69 24.90 12.27 -0.94
C VAL A 69 25.54 13.45 -1.66
N GLY A 70 24.75 14.47 -2.02
CA GLY A 70 25.28 15.65 -2.71
C GLY A 70 26.36 16.38 -1.89
N ALA A 71 26.17 16.48 -0.56
CA ALA A 71 27.16 17.06 0.32
C ALA A 71 28.44 16.22 0.37
N ALA A 72 28.31 14.90 0.49
CA ALA A 72 29.43 13.97 0.57
C ALA A 72 30.26 13.92 -0.73
N THR A 73 29.61 14.09 -1.89
CA THR A 73 30.27 14.10 -3.21
C THR A 73 30.72 15.49 -3.66
N GLY A 74 30.41 16.55 -2.90
CA GLY A 74 30.69 17.94 -3.28
C GLY A 74 29.83 18.44 -4.46
N THR A 75 28.71 17.77 -4.75
CA THR A 75 27.78 18.13 -5.83
C THR A 75 26.51 18.81 -5.33
N LEU A 76 26.49 19.25 -4.07
CA LEU A 76 25.35 19.97 -3.50
C LEU A 76 25.40 21.43 -3.95
N TYR A 77 24.46 21.83 -4.79
CA TYR A 77 24.30 23.20 -5.25
C TYR A 77 22.96 23.77 -4.78
N ALA A 78 22.94 25.07 -4.50
CA ALA A 78 21.70 25.76 -4.18
C ALA A 78 20.76 25.72 -5.39
N PRO A 79 19.48 25.33 -5.22
CA PRO A 79 18.52 25.33 -6.31
C PRO A 79 18.27 26.76 -6.80
N ALA A 80 18.11 26.94 -8.11
CA ALA A 80 17.98 28.26 -8.74
C ALA A 80 16.83 29.12 -8.19
N GLY A 81 15.74 28.48 -7.75
CA GLY A 81 14.58 29.15 -7.12
C GLY A 81 14.65 29.23 -5.59
N GLY A 82 15.79 28.86 -4.98
CA GLY A 82 15.97 28.79 -3.53
C GLY A 82 15.36 27.55 -2.88
N TRP A 83 15.80 27.28 -1.65
CA TRP A 83 15.43 26.08 -0.90
C TRP A 83 13.93 26.00 -0.58
N ALA A 84 13.28 27.15 -0.35
CA ALA A 84 11.85 27.21 -0.08
C ALA A 84 11.03 26.70 -1.27
N MET A 85 11.33 27.16 -2.49
CA MET A 85 10.63 26.71 -3.69
C MET A 85 10.93 25.24 -3.99
N ALA A 86 12.17 24.80 -3.78
CA ALA A 86 12.52 23.38 -3.92
C ALA A 86 11.72 22.49 -2.95
N ALA A 87 11.55 22.91 -1.70
CA ALA A 87 10.77 22.19 -0.70
C ALA A 87 9.28 22.15 -1.05
N VAL A 88 8.70 23.28 -1.48
CA VAL A 88 7.30 23.33 -1.92
C VAL A 88 7.07 22.43 -3.12
N ASN A 89 7.94 22.51 -4.13
CA ASN A 89 7.84 21.66 -5.32
C ASN A 89 7.98 20.18 -4.97
N TYR A 90 8.93 19.83 -4.10
CA TYR A 90 9.08 18.46 -3.60
C TYR A 90 7.81 17.97 -2.91
N LEU A 91 7.26 18.74 -1.97
CA LEU A 91 6.05 18.35 -1.24
C LEU A 91 4.84 18.22 -2.17
N PHE A 92 4.69 19.12 -3.14
CA PHE A 92 3.63 19.04 -4.14
C PHE A 92 3.76 17.76 -4.98
N GLN A 93 4.96 17.50 -5.50
CA GLN A 93 5.25 16.31 -6.31
C GLN A 93 5.09 15.01 -5.49
N ALA A 94 5.59 14.97 -4.26
CA ALA A 94 5.56 13.77 -3.43
C ALA A 94 4.16 13.46 -2.87
N VAL A 95 3.44 14.48 -2.40
CA VAL A 95 2.15 14.30 -1.73
C VAL A 95 1.00 14.30 -2.72
N VAL A 96 0.92 15.31 -3.59
CA VAL A 96 -0.25 15.47 -4.47
C VAL A 96 -0.15 14.53 -5.66
N LEU A 97 0.96 14.59 -6.40
CA LEU A 97 1.12 13.78 -7.59
C LEU A 97 1.53 12.35 -7.22
N GLY A 98 2.56 12.15 -6.42
CA GLY A 98 3.03 10.83 -6.02
C GLY A 98 2.00 10.07 -5.18
N ALA A 99 1.72 10.58 -3.97
CA ALA A 99 0.91 9.84 -3.02
C ALA A 99 -0.57 9.78 -3.42
N LEU A 100 -1.23 10.92 -3.61
CA LEU A 100 -2.68 10.97 -3.80
C LEU A 100 -3.14 10.49 -5.18
N LEU A 101 -2.36 10.74 -6.24
CA LEU A 101 -2.76 10.39 -7.60
C LEU A 101 -2.33 8.98 -8.02
N PHE A 102 -1.18 8.48 -7.54
CA PHE A 102 -0.65 7.17 -7.93
C PHE A 102 -0.59 6.19 -6.76
N ASN A 103 0.26 6.44 -5.77
CA ASN A 103 0.66 5.43 -4.80
C ASN A 103 -0.52 4.89 -3.97
N VAL A 104 -1.46 5.74 -3.54
CA VAL A 104 -2.62 5.28 -2.75
C VAL A 104 -3.48 4.27 -3.52
N TRP A 105 -3.66 4.47 -4.82
CA TRP A 105 -4.51 3.64 -5.66
C TRP A 105 -3.79 2.35 -6.08
N GLU A 106 -2.52 2.48 -6.43
CA GLU A 106 -1.63 1.34 -6.68
C GLU A 106 -1.56 0.44 -5.44
N GLU A 107 -1.34 1.02 -4.25
CA GLU A 107 -1.30 0.30 -2.98
C GLU A 107 -2.64 -0.39 -2.67
N THR A 108 -3.76 0.24 -3.00
CA THR A 108 -5.09 -0.37 -2.84
C THR A 108 -5.24 -1.63 -3.69
N ALA A 109 -4.71 -1.64 -4.91
CA ALA A 109 -4.72 -2.81 -5.78
C ALA A 109 -3.71 -3.87 -5.32
N TRP A 110 -2.47 -3.50 -5.04
CA TRP A 110 -1.43 -4.46 -4.65
C TRP A 110 -1.65 -5.01 -3.25
N SER A 111 -1.62 -4.16 -2.23
CA SER A 111 -1.67 -4.66 -0.86
C SER A 111 -3.09 -4.93 -0.39
N GLY A 112 -4.03 -4.05 -0.75
CA GLY A 112 -5.43 -4.21 -0.41
C GLY A 112 -6.07 -5.43 -1.08
N PHE A 113 -5.68 -5.75 -2.33
CA PHE A 113 -6.30 -6.83 -3.09
C PHE A 113 -5.39 -8.05 -3.34
N VAL A 114 -4.23 -7.90 -3.98
CA VAL A 114 -3.37 -9.04 -4.40
C VAL A 114 -2.69 -9.69 -3.19
N GLN A 115 -1.92 -8.90 -2.44
CA GLN A 115 -1.11 -9.39 -1.33
C GLN A 115 -1.97 -9.93 -0.20
N SER A 116 -3.07 -9.26 0.16
CA SER A 116 -3.98 -9.72 1.21
C SER A 116 -4.54 -11.12 0.93
N ARG A 117 -4.89 -11.42 -0.32
CA ARG A 117 -5.39 -12.75 -0.73
C ARG A 117 -4.30 -13.80 -0.76
N LEU A 118 -3.10 -13.46 -1.23
CA LEU A 118 -1.96 -14.37 -1.22
C LEU A 118 -1.56 -14.69 0.23
N MET A 119 -1.49 -13.70 1.11
CA MET A 119 -1.21 -13.90 2.53
C MET A 119 -2.27 -14.76 3.23
N ALA A 120 -3.55 -14.56 2.90
CA ALA A 120 -4.64 -15.38 3.46
C ALA A 120 -4.54 -16.87 3.05
N ARG A 121 -4.02 -17.17 1.84
CA ARG A 121 -3.91 -18.54 1.32
C ARG A 121 -2.59 -19.23 1.67
N HIS A 122 -1.50 -18.46 1.72
CA HIS A 122 -0.14 -18.97 1.73
C HIS A 122 0.64 -18.59 3.00
N GLY A 123 0.00 -17.85 3.93
CA GLY A 123 0.64 -17.32 5.12
C GLY A 123 1.35 -15.99 4.86
N LEU A 124 1.69 -15.30 5.95
CA LEU A 124 2.12 -13.91 5.93
C LEU A 124 3.39 -13.66 5.11
N LEU A 125 4.44 -14.45 5.34
CA LEU A 125 5.73 -14.27 4.67
C LEU A 125 5.69 -14.74 3.21
N TYR A 126 5.18 -15.95 2.97
CA TYR A 126 5.18 -16.54 1.63
C TYR A 126 4.21 -15.82 0.70
N GLY A 127 3.03 -15.41 1.18
CA GLY A 127 2.10 -14.59 0.41
C GLY A 127 2.65 -13.21 0.03
N ALA A 128 3.42 -12.57 0.92
CA ALA A 128 4.11 -11.31 0.61
C ALA A 128 5.19 -11.51 -0.46
N LEU A 129 6.02 -12.55 -0.33
CA LEU A 129 7.07 -12.86 -1.31
C LEU A 129 6.51 -13.19 -2.70
N LEU A 130 5.34 -13.84 -2.78
CA LEU A 130 4.67 -14.11 -4.06
C LEU A 130 4.19 -12.84 -4.78
N THR A 131 4.00 -11.74 -4.06
CA THR A 131 3.57 -10.45 -4.65
C THR A 131 4.72 -9.75 -5.36
N ALA A 132 5.96 -9.88 -4.85
CA ALA A 132 7.14 -9.23 -5.40
C ALA A 132 7.42 -9.52 -6.90
N PRO A 133 7.43 -10.77 -7.40
CA PRO A 133 7.68 -11.02 -8.82
C PRO A 133 6.59 -10.44 -9.72
N MET A 134 5.32 -10.42 -9.28
CA MET A 134 4.23 -9.81 -10.03
C MET A 134 4.42 -8.29 -10.15
N PHE A 135 4.85 -7.66 -9.05
CA PHE A 135 5.16 -6.23 -9.01
C PHE A 135 6.31 -5.89 -9.98
N VAL A 136 7.38 -6.69 -9.97
CA VAL A 136 8.53 -6.53 -10.89
C VAL A 136 8.06 -6.57 -12.35
N VAL A 137 7.24 -7.56 -12.72
CA VAL A 137 6.78 -7.75 -14.10
C VAL A 137 5.97 -6.56 -14.60
N VAL A 138 5.07 -6.01 -13.78
CA VAL A 138 4.24 -4.85 -14.15
C VAL A 138 5.09 -3.58 -14.39
N HIS A 139 6.27 -3.50 -13.77
CA HIS A 139 7.18 -2.36 -13.90
C HIS A 139 8.21 -2.53 -15.03
N LEU A 140 8.38 -3.72 -15.62
CA LEU A 140 9.29 -3.94 -16.75
C LEU A 140 9.13 -2.92 -17.90
N PRO A 141 7.91 -2.55 -18.32
CA PRO A 141 7.68 -1.51 -19.31
C PRO A 141 8.38 -0.17 -19.02
N LEU A 142 8.44 0.22 -17.74
CA LEU A 142 8.97 1.51 -17.30
C LEU A 142 10.50 1.56 -17.36
N LEU A 143 11.16 0.40 -17.40
CA LEU A 143 12.62 0.32 -17.56
C LEU A 143 13.08 0.83 -18.94
N PHE A 144 12.20 0.77 -19.95
CA PHE A 144 12.49 1.16 -21.33
C PHE A 144 11.99 2.57 -21.64
N GLY A 145 12.27 3.52 -20.74
CA GLY A 145 11.94 4.94 -20.91
C GLY A 145 12.76 5.63 -22.00
N GLN A 146 12.55 6.94 -22.17
CA GLN A 146 13.32 7.76 -23.10
C GLN A 146 14.82 7.69 -22.78
N GLY A 147 15.65 7.45 -23.80
CA GLY A 147 17.12 7.37 -23.64
C GLY A 147 17.63 6.11 -22.93
N TRP A 148 16.83 5.02 -22.88
CA TRP A 148 17.24 3.78 -22.22
C TRP A 148 18.51 3.17 -22.85
N THR A 149 19.32 2.54 -22.00
CA THR A 149 20.45 1.70 -22.39
C THR A 149 20.34 0.35 -21.70
N TRP A 150 21.04 -0.67 -22.20
CA TRP A 150 21.05 -1.98 -21.54
C TRP A 150 21.58 -1.93 -20.11
N SER A 151 22.56 -1.05 -19.84
CA SER A 151 23.09 -0.85 -18.49
C SER A 151 22.06 -0.18 -17.58
N SER A 152 21.35 0.86 -18.05
CA SER A 152 20.31 1.52 -17.25
C SER A 152 19.15 0.58 -16.93
N VAL A 153 18.75 -0.26 -17.90
CA VAL A 153 17.73 -1.29 -17.71
C VAL A 153 18.20 -2.34 -16.71
N ALA A 154 19.43 -2.85 -16.84
CA ALA A 154 19.97 -3.87 -15.93
C ALA A 154 20.07 -3.37 -14.48
N ILE A 155 20.56 -2.13 -14.28
CA ILE A 155 20.67 -1.52 -12.95
C ILE A 155 19.28 -1.31 -12.35
N SER A 156 18.34 -0.77 -13.14
CA SER A 156 16.98 -0.49 -12.67
C SER A 156 16.23 -1.80 -12.35
N LEU A 157 16.43 -2.84 -13.15
CA LEU A 157 15.87 -4.17 -12.91
C LEU A 157 16.46 -4.78 -11.63
N ALA A 158 17.78 -4.71 -11.45
CA ALA A 158 18.43 -5.19 -10.23
C ALA A 158 17.90 -4.47 -8.99
N ALA A 159 17.79 -3.14 -9.03
CA ALA A 159 17.23 -2.34 -7.95
C ALA A 159 15.77 -2.74 -7.64
N LEU A 160 14.95 -2.98 -8.67
CA LEU A 160 13.56 -3.39 -8.53
C LEU A 160 13.42 -4.80 -7.94
N VAL A 161 14.20 -5.77 -8.42
CA VAL A 161 14.22 -7.16 -7.91
C VAL A 161 14.67 -7.19 -6.44
N VAL A 162 15.67 -6.37 -6.09
CA VAL A 162 16.16 -6.29 -4.72
C VAL A 162 15.14 -5.60 -3.81
N SER A 163 14.55 -4.48 -4.23
CA SER A 163 13.68 -3.65 -3.36
C SER A 163 12.26 -4.21 -3.19
N ALA A 164 11.67 -4.81 -4.22
CA ALA A 164 10.30 -5.35 -4.18
C ALA A 164 9.99 -6.28 -2.98
N PRO A 165 10.84 -7.27 -2.62
CA PRO A 165 10.57 -8.12 -1.45
C PRO A 165 10.62 -7.35 -0.13
N PHE A 166 11.49 -6.33 0.01
CA PHE A 166 11.53 -5.54 1.25
C PHE A 166 10.23 -4.78 1.46
N PHE A 167 9.70 -4.15 0.39
CA PHE A 167 8.41 -3.45 0.46
C PHE A 167 7.28 -4.41 0.82
N ALA A 168 7.18 -5.55 0.13
CA ALA A 168 6.13 -6.55 0.39
C ALA A 168 6.15 -7.07 1.84
N ILE A 169 7.34 -7.37 2.38
CA ILE A 169 7.50 -7.87 3.76
C ILE A 169 7.23 -6.77 4.80
N SER A 170 7.72 -5.55 4.56
CA SER A 170 7.50 -4.41 5.48
C SER A 170 6.02 -4.12 5.66
N TRP A 171 5.24 -4.27 4.58
CA TRP A 171 3.81 -4.12 4.59
C TRP A 171 3.11 -5.25 5.33
N ALA A 172 3.52 -6.50 5.08
CA ALA A 172 2.96 -7.68 5.75
C ALA A 172 3.05 -7.56 7.29
N ARG A 173 4.15 -7.01 7.81
CA ARG A 173 4.34 -6.72 9.24
C ARG A 173 3.45 -5.56 9.74
N SER A 174 3.16 -4.58 8.90
CA SER A 174 2.24 -3.49 9.23
C SER A 174 0.77 -3.96 9.28
N CYS A 175 0.41 -4.95 8.45
CA CYS A 175 -0.89 -5.63 8.54
C CYS A 175 -1.01 -6.47 9.83
N SER A 176 -0.01 -7.29 10.18
CA SER A 176 -0.08 -8.11 11.39
C SER A 176 -0.20 -7.29 12.67
N THR A 177 0.50 -6.15 12.74
CA THR A 177 0.43 -5.25 13.91
C THR A 177 -0.92 -4.52 14.02
N SER A 178 -1.54 -4.16 12.89
CA SER A 178 -2.87 -3.52 12.88
C SER A 178 -4.02 -4.52 13.09
N GLU A 179 -3.90 -5.75 12.60
CA GLU A 179 -4.83 -6.85 12.92
C GLU A 179 -4.66 -7.34 14.36
N ALA A 180 -3.45 -7.44 14.90
CA ALA A 180 -3.24 -7.73 16.33
C ALA A 180 -3.84 -6.65 17.23
N ALA A 181 -3.75 -5.37 16.84
CA ALA A 181 -4.41 -4.27 17.54
C ALA A 181 -5.95 -4.29 17.39
N CYS A 182 -6.48 -4.79 16.27
CA CYS A 182 -7.92 -4.96 16.06
C CYS A 182 -8.47 -6.20 16.80
N CYS A 183 -7.71 -7.30 16.83
CA CYS A 183 -8.00 -8.50 17.62
C CYS A 183 -7.90 -8.24 19.13
N SER A 184 -6.98 -7.38 19.59
CA SER A 184 -6.91 -7.02 21.01
C SER A 184 -8.10 -6.17 21.47
N SER A 185 -8.61 -5.26 20.64
CA SER A 185 -9.83 -4.50 20.99
C SER A 185 -11.10 -5.34 20.90
N ALA A 186 -11.22 -6.21 19.89
CA ALA A 186 -12.36 -7.11 19.70
C ALA A 186 -12.46 -8.20 20.78
N SER A 187 -11.34 -8.64 21.35
CA SER A 187 -11.33 -9.60 22.46
C SER A 187 -11.79 -9.00 23.80
N SER A 188 -11.64 -7.69 24.00
CA SER A 188 -12.18 -6.99 25.18
C SER A 188 -13.72 -6.93 25.15
N THR A 189 -14.29 -6.67 23.97
CA THR A 189 -15.76 -6.60 23.77
C THR A 189 -16.42 -7.98 23.83
N ARG A 190 -15.73 -9.04 23.37
CA ARG A 190 -16.23 -10.43 23.46
C ARG A 190 -16.19 -10.99 24.89
N ARG A 191 -15.28 -10.51 25.74
CA ARG A 191 -15.18 -10.95 27.14
C ARG A 191 -16.23 -10.26 28.04
N SER A 192 -16.67 -9.05 27.67
CA SER A 192 -17.81 -8.35 28.29
C SER A 192 -19.14 -9.04 28.00
N THR A 193 -19.39 -9.43 26.75
CA THR A 193 -20.66 -10.08 26.33
C THR A 193 -20.82 -11.51 26.83
N ARG A 194 -19.72 -12.26 27.03
CA ARG A 194 -19.78 -13.62 27.64
C ARG A 194 -20.05 -13.62 29.16
N ARG A 195 -19.84 -12.50 29.86
CA ARG A 195 -20.16 -12.39 31.30
C ARG A 195 -21.64 -12.05 31.55
N ALA A 196 -22.33 -11.50 30.55
CA ALA A 196 -23.75 -11.17 30.64
C ALA A 196 -24.68 -12.37 30.37
N THR A 197 -24.18 -13.44 29.73
CA THR A 197 -24.99 -14.61 29.34
C THR A 197 -24.83 -15.83 30.26
N SER A 198 -24.10 -15.71 31.37
CA SER A 198 -23.95 -16.78 32.38
C SER A 198 -24.69 -16.47 33.68
N ALA A 199 -25.88 -15.86 33.61
CA ALA A 199 -26.81 -15.84 34.74
C ALA A 199 -27.67 -17.12 34.69
N PRO A 200 -27.56 -18.04 35.66
CA PRO A 200 -28.35 -19.27 35.67
C PRO A 200 -29.82 -18.96 35.98
N TRP A 201 -30.70 -19.33 35.06
CA TRP A 201 -32.15 -19.31 35.28
C TRP A 201 -32.53 -20.46 36.23
N THR A 202 -32.89 -20.12 37.46
CA THR A 202 -33.56 -21.02 38.41
C THR A 202 -35.00 -21.25 37.94
N VAL A 203 -35.32 -22.50 37.61
CA VAL A 203 -36.69 -22.96 37.37
C VAL A 203 -37.36 -23.15 38.73
N ALA A 204 -38.37 -22.35 39.04
CA ALA A 204 -39.26 -22.55 40.18
C ALA A 204 -40.70 -22.70 39.66
N GLY A 205 -41.24 -23.91 39.78
CA GLY A 205 -42.62 -24.22 39.45
C GLY A 205 -43.60 -23.62 40.45
N SER A 206 -44.79 -23.27 39.99
CA SER A 206 -45.92 -22.98 40.86
C SER A 206 -47.23 -23.53 40.26
N ARG A 207 -48.07 -24.00 41.18
CA ARG A 207 -49.26 -24.82 41.01
C ARG A 207 -50.48 -24.00 40.56
N PHE A 208 -51.38 -24.65 39.82
CA PHE A 208 -52.78 -24.24 39.65
C PHE A 208 -53.55 -24.26 40.98
N PRO A 209 -54.53 -23.36 41.17
CA PRO A 209 -55.74 -23.67 41.92
C PRO A 209 -56.96 -23.78 40.99
N ARG A 210 -57.94 -24.56 41.46
CA ARG A 210 -59.30 -24.68 40.91
C ARG A 210 -60.13 -23.46 41.27
#